data_AF-A0A9W3K003-F1
#
_entry.id   AF-A0A9W3K003-F1
#
_cell.length_a   1.000
_cell.length_b   1.000
_cell.length_c   1.000
_cell.angle_alpha   90.00
_cell.angle_beta   90.00
_cell.angle_gamma   90.00
#
_symmetry.space_group_name_H-M   'P 1'
#
loop_
_entity.id
_entity.type
_entity.pdbx_description
1 polymer ?
#
loop_
_entity_poly.entity_id
_entity_poly.type
_entity_poly.pdbx_seq_one_letter_code
_entity_poly.pdbx_strand_id
1 'polypeptide(L)'
;MSAPKKKNAETAVAVEALIERFRIRAAPSWPYVKSARPLSEIIAESGRLIPPLQIPMPDRLYKYMKRRYADTLVTSGGVRIGTLHGFRNIEAFGPGIGDADEGKKTVHVKINDGPIVAGSEHADALKAMRLIDLGPSDNSTGTIGSVNIQVHIDHTDAYVWCCSSQRSEDAMAGIGGSDACVEIFNVPKFYAALTEAMSGHGQFVVMGPMSVQYGELVEPWNGANYGRHPVFMKGHAFAQQREVRIAWIPLPDATGPLGAIVLGASDAGKFCRIIEM
;
A
#
# COMPACT_ATOMS: atom_id res chain seq x y z
N MET A 1 39.30 10.44 39.69
CA MET A 1 39.17 10.25 38.24
C MET A 1 39.08 8.76 37.92
N SER A 2 38.20 8.39 36.98
CA SER A 2 38.06 7.08 36.31
C SER A 2 37.41 5.91 37.08
N ALA A 3 36.11 5.66 36.82
CA ALA A 3 35.66 4.58 35.92
C ALA A 3 34.12 4.51 35.81
N PRO A 4 33.57 4.49 34.58
CA PRO A 4 32.53 3.52 34.24
C PRO A 4 32.78 2.93 32.84
N LYS A 5 33.32 1.70 32.78
CA LYS A 5 33.52 0.97 31.50
C LYS A 5 32.70 -0.33 31.37
N LYS A 6 31.96 -0.75 32.39
CA LYS A 6 31.26 -2.05 32.37
C LYS A 6 29.87 -2.03 31.70
N LYS A 7 29.16 -0.91 31.69
CA LYS A 7 27.78 -0.83 31.15
C LYS A 7 27.68 -0.91 29.62
N ASN A 8 28.73 -0.55 28.90
CA ASN A 8 28.70 -0.53 27.43
C ASN A 8 28.90 -1.92 26.82
N ALA A 9 29.54 -2.85 27.51
CA ALA A 9 29.79 -4.20 26.99
C ALA A 9 28.51 -5.06 27.01
N GLU A 10 27.73 -5.00 28.08
CA GLU A 10 26.47 -5.76 28.19
C GLU A 10 25.40 -5.26 27.20
N THR A 11 25.39 -3.96 26.92
CA THR A 11 24.44 -3.37 25.95
C THR A 11 24.80 -3.77 24.52
N ALA A 12 26.10 -3.83 24.17
CA ALA A 12 26.55 -4.27 22.85
C ALA A 12 26.24 -5.76 22.59
N VAL A 13 26.43 -6.63 23.60
CA VAL A 13 26.13 -8.06 23.50
C VAL A 13 24.62 -8.32 23.36
N ALA A 14 23.78 -7.53 24.04
CA ALA A 14 22.32 -7.63 23.90
C ALA A 14 21.83 -7.19 22.51
N VAL A 15 22.46 -6.19 21.90
CA VAL A 15 22.13 -5.71 20.55
C VAL A 15 22.59 -6.73 19.49
N GLU A 16 23.78 -7.31 19.62
CA GLU A 16 24.21 -8.39 18.71
C GLU A 16 23.32 -9.64 18.83
N ALA A 17 22.95 -10.06 20.04
CA ALA A 17 22.04 -11.19 20.24
C ALA A 17 20.62 -10.94 19.66
N LEU A 18 20.19 -9.67 19.63
CA LEU A 18 18.94 -9.27 18.96
C LEU A 18 19.09 -9.31 17.43
N ILE A 19 20.21 -8.78 16.90
CA ILE A 19 20.53 -8.82 15.46
C ILE A 19 20.66 -10.27 14.96
N GLU A 20 21.25 -11.16 15.75
CA GLU A 20 21.41 -12.59 15.42
C GLU A 20 20.07 -13.33 15.47
N ARG A 21 19.14 -12.93 16.35
CA ARG A 21 17.76 -13.45 16.38
C ARG A 21 16.88 -12.91 15.24
N PHE A 22 17.23 -11.75 14.69
CA PHE A 22 16.57 -11.15 13.52
C PHE A 22 17.37 -11.33 12.22
N ARG A 23 18.45 -12.13 12.22
CA ARG A 23 19.03 -12.71 11.01
C ARG A 23 17.99 -13.68 10.43
N ILE A 24 17.06 -13.10 9.68
CA ILE A 24 16.18 -13.81 8.76
C ILE A 24 17.13 -14.62 7.90
N ARG A 25 17.06 -15.95 8.02
CA ARG A 25 17.73 -16.87 7.09
C ARG A 25 17.46 -16.34 5.69
N ALA A 26 18.52 -16.06 4.93
CA ALA A 26 18.43 -15.65 3.54
C ALA A 26 17.32 -16.47 2.87
N ALA A 27 16.32 -15.79 2.32
CA ALA A 27 15.16 -16.45 1.74
C ALA A 27 15.67 -17.51 0.75
N PRO A 28 15.19 -18.76 0.83
CA PRO A 28 15.64 -19.81 -0.08
C PRO A 28 15.42 -19.35 -1.52
N SER A 29 16.39 -19.62 -2.39
CA SER A 29 16.28 -19.39 -3.83
C SER A 29 15.01 -20.07 -4.34
N TRP A 30 13.99 -19.28 -4.68
CA TRP A 30 12.69 -19.79 -5.07
C TRP A 30 12.75 -20.44 -6.46
N PRO A 31 12.19 -21.65 -6.63
CA PRO A 31 12.14 -22.30 -7.93
C PRO A 31 11.19 -21.55 -8.86
N TYR A 32 11.67 -21.36 -10.08
CA TYR A 32 11.06 -20.67 -11.20
C TYR A 32 9.65 -21.21 -11.51
N VAL A 33 8.60 -20.38 -11.34
CA VAL A 33 7.25 -20.68 -11.82
C VAL A 33 6.91 -19.77 -12.99
N LYS A 34 6.49 -20.39 -14.09
CA LYS A 34 6.11 -19.75 -15.35
C LYS A 34 4.80 -18.97 -15.23
N SER A 35 4.90 -17.64 -15.20
CA SER A 35 4.16 -16.68 -16.05
C SER A 35 4.14 -15.30 -15.38
N ALA A 36 5.23 -14.56 -15.49
CA ALA A 36 5.23 -13.13 -15.16
C ALA A 36 4.39 -12.39 -16.21
N ARG A 37 3.44 -11.54 -15.77
CA ARG A 37 2.74 -10.63 -16.69
C ARG A 37 3.73 -9.61 -17.26
N PRO A 38 3.66 -9.20 -18.54
CA PRO A 38 4.53 -8.17 -19.08
C PRO A 38 4.44 -6.85 -18.30
N LEU A 39 5.55 -6.11 -18.16
CA LEU A 39 5.57 -4.78 -17.52
C LEU A 39 4.59 -3.80 -18.18
N SER A 40 4.42 -3.90 -19.50
CA SER A 40 3.43 -3.14 -20.24
C SER A 40 1.99 -3.41 -19.80
N GLU A 41 1.65 -4.64 -19.38
CA GLU A 41 0.31 -4.96 -18.89
C GLU A 41 0.07 -4.39 -17.50
N ILE A 42 1.06 -4.47 -16.60
CA ILE A 42 0.97 -3.86 -15.26
C ILE A 42 0.86 -2.34 -15.40
N ILE A 43 1.71 -1.71 -16.21
CA ILE A 43 1.63 -0.27 -16.49
C ILE A 43 0.30 0.08 -17.16
N ALA A 44 -0.21 -0.73 -18.09
CA ALA A 44 -1.50 -0.49 -18.72
C ALA A 44 -2.67 -0.65 -17.75
N GLU A 45 -2.59 -1.59 -16.82
CA GLU A 45 -3.60 -1.79 -15.76
C GLU A 45 -3.56 -0.64 -14.75
N SER A 46 -2.37 -0.19 -14.35
CA SER A 46 -2.17 1.03 -13.55
C SER A 46 -2.62 2.30 -14.29
N GLY A 47 -2.41 2.36 -15.60
CA GLY A 47 -2.85 3.47 -16.47
C GLY A 47 -4.37 3.49 -16.69
N ARG A 48 -5.06 2.37 -16.44
CA ARG A 48 -6.53 2.28 -16.36
C ARG A 48 -7.06 2.60 -14.96
N LEU A 49 -6.25 3.15 -14.07
CA LEU A 49 -6.70 3.63 -12.78
C LEU A 49 -6.45 5.14 -12.71
N ILE A 50 -7.40 5.87 -12.14
CA ILE A 50 -7.18 7.28 -11.82
C ILE A 50 -6.10 7.31 -10.73
N PRO A 51 -4.95 7.98 -10.96
CA PRO A 51 -4.03 8.26 -9.86
C PRO A 51 -4.84 9.01 -8.80
N PRO A 52 -4.84 8.56 -7.54
CA PRO A 52 -5.73 9.12 -6.54
C PRO A 52 -5.48 10.64 -6.44
N LEU A 53 -6.57 11.37 -6.18
CA LEU A 53 -6.55 12.83 -6.08
C LEU A 53 -5.34 13.25 -5.24
N GLN A 54 -4.45 14.05 -5.83
CA GLN A 54 -3.30 14.62 -5.13
C GLN A 54 -3.82 15.67 -4.15
N ILE A 55 -4.24 15.22 -2.98
CA ILE A 55 -4.49 16.10 -1.84
C ILE A 55 -3.12 16.62 -1.39
N PRO A 56 -2.97 17.93 -1.13
CA PRO A 56 -1.73 18.48 -0.59
C PRO A 56 -1.28 17.65 0.60
N MET A 57 -0.04 17.16 0.53
CA MET A 57 0.53 16.36 1.60
C MET A 57 0.67 17.22 2.87
N PRO A 58 0.19 16.75 4.03
CA PRO A 58 0.39 17.45 5.28
C PRO A 58 1.88 17.67 5.56
N ASP A 59 2.23 18.81 6.16
CA ASP A 59 3.61 19.11 6.59
C ASP A 59 4.11 18.16 7.68
N ARG A 60 3.18 17.54 8.41
CA ARG A 60 3.45 16.62 9.52
C ARG A 60 2.58 15.37 9.40
N LEU A 61 3.17 14.22 9.70
CA LEU A 61 2.48 12.94 9.76
C LEU A 61 2.80 12.25 11.09
N TYR A 62 1.96 11.30 11.47
CA TYR A 62 2.01 10.65 12.77
C TYR A 62 1.94 9.14 12.61
N LYS A 63 2.86 8.41 13.23
CA LYS A 63 2.89 6.95 13.19
C LYS A 63 2.72 6.40 14.60
N TYR A 64 1.66 5.64 14.80
CA TYR A 64 1.36 4.94 16.03
C TYR A 64 2.00 3.56 16.02
N MET A 65 2.73 3.24 17.09
CA MET A 65 3.38 1.93 17.25
C MET A 65 3.80 1.68 18.70
N LYS A 66 4.35 0.49 18.97
CA LYS A 66 5.02 0.20 20.25
C LYS A 66 6.28 1.04 20.42
N ARG A 67 6.57 1.48 21.63
CA ARG A 67 7.70 2.32 22.04
C ARG A 67 9.02 1.80 21.51
N ARG A 68 9.28 0.50 21.68
CA ARG A 68 10.50 -0.14 21.17
C ARG A 68 10.71 0.06 19.66
N TYR A 69 9.64 0.06 18.87
CA TYR A 69 9.72 0.27 17.42
C TYR A 69 9.84 1.76 17.09
N ALA A 70 9.21 2.63 17.88
CA ALA A 70 9.36 4.07 17.77
C ALA A 70 10.81 4.49 18.03
N ASP A 71 11.43 3.93 19.07
CA ASP A 71 12.84 4.14 19.40
C ASP A 71 13.74 3.68 18.24
N THR A 72 13.52 2.49 17.67
CA THR A 72 14.27 2.02 16.50
C THR A 72 14.10 2.96 15.29
N LEU A 73 12.87 3.38 14.98
CA LEU A 73 12.61 4.29 13.87
C LEU A 73 13.34 5.63 14.05
N VAL A 74 13.27 6.25 15.23
CA VAL A 74 13.88 7.56 15.47
C VAL A 74 15.40 7.48 15.58
N THR A 75 15.95 6.40 16.16
CA THR A 75 17.41 6.30 16.41
C THR A 75 18.19 5.81 15.19
N SER A 76 17.69 4.80 14.48
CA SER A 76 18.41 4.20 13.35
C SER A 76 17.68 4.34 12.01
N GLY A 77 16.45 4.86 11.98
CA GLY A 77 15.59 4.77 10.80
C GLY A 77 15.12 3.35 10.49
N GLY A 78 15.25 2.42 11.44
CA GLY A 78 14.86 1.04 11.25
C GLY A 78 13.34 0.88 11.30
N VAL A 79 12.77 0.18 10.30
CA VAL A 79 11.31 0.07 10.15
C VAL A 79 10.91 -1.19 9.39
N ARG A 80 9.72 -1.72 9.70
CA ARG A 80 9.09 -2.79 8.93
C ARG A 80 8.20 -2.21 7.84
N ILE A 81 8.46 -2.59 6.60
CA ILE A 81 7.60 -2.34 5.43
C ILE A 81 6.68 -3.55 5.27
N GLY A 82 5.37 -3.31 5.35
CA GLY A 82 4.36 -4.35 5.19
C GLY A 82 4.10 -4.68 3.73
N THR A 83 3.21 -5.63 3.49
CA THR A 83 2.69 -5.92 2.15
C THR A 83 1.18 -5.74 2.17
N LEU A 84 0.61 -5.33 1.03
CA LEU A 84 -0.82 -5.11 0.86
C LEU A 84 -1.60 -6.39 1.17
N HIS A 85 -1.14 -7.53 0.66
CA HIS A 85 -1.77 -8.82 0.94
C HIS A 85 -1.53 -9.28 2.38
N GLY A 86 -0.39 -8.91 2.98
CA GLY A 86 -0.12 -9.18 4.39
C GLY A 86 -1.18 -8.58 5.31
N PHE A 87 -1.62 -7.35 5.03
CA PHE A 87 -2.66 -6.67 5.80
C PHE A 87 -4.06 -7.29 5.65
N ARG A 88 -4.27 -8.25 4.74
CA ARG A 88 -5.51 -9.04 4.67
C ARG A 88 -5.68 -10.02 5.83
N ASN A 89 -4.58 -10.34 6.53
CA ASN A 89 -4.61 -11.27 7.64
C ASN A 89 -5.07 -10.58 8.94
N ILE A 90 -6.38 -10.60 9.18
CA ILE A 90 -6.99 -10.01 10.38
C ILE A 90 -6.49 -10.69 11.66
N GLU A 91 -6.24 -12.00 11.66
CA GLU A 91 -5.75 -12.71 12.84
C GLU A 91 -4.36 -12.23 13.26
N ALA A 92 -3.50 -11.95 12.28
CA ALA A 92 -2.13 -11.49 12.54
C ALA A 92 -2.06 -10.02 13.00
N PHE A 93 -2.96 -9.17 12.51
CA PHE A 93 -2.90 -7.71 12.70
C PHE A 93 -4.00 -7.14 13.62
N GLY A 94 -5.00 -7.94 13.97
CA GLY A 94 -6.19 -7.51 14.70
C GLY A 94 -7.15 -6.68 13.84
N PRO A 95 -8.40 -6.47 14.31
CA PRO A 95 -9.45 -5.79 13.53
C PRO A 95 -9.20 -4.30 13.31
N GLY A 96 -8.29 -3.69 14.09
CA GLY A 96 -7.93 -2.28 13.96
C GLY A 96 -6.94 -1.97 12.84
N ILE A 97 -6.27 -3.01 12.29
CA ILE A 97 -5.24 -2.87 11.25
C ILE A 97 -5.55 -3.79 10.06
N GLY A 98 -5.93 -5.03 10.33
CA GLY A 98 -6.22 -6.01 9.30
C GLY A 98 -7.51 -5.70 8.55
N ASP A 99 -7.46 -5.82 7.22
CA ASP A 99 -8.56 -5.54 6.31
C ASP A 99 -8.62 -6.64 5.24
N ALA A 100 -9.61 -7.53 5.30
CA ALA A 100 -9.76 -8.64 4.35
C ALA A 100 -9.92 -8.19 2.89
N ASP A 101 -10.35 -6.93 2.70
CA ASP A 101 -10.57 -6.31 1.40
C ASP A 101 -9.43 -5.36 1.00
N GLU A 102 -8.31 -5.37 1.74
CA GLU A 102 -7.13 -4.55 1.46
C GLU A 102 -6.64 -4.76 0.02
N GLY A 103 -6.62 -3.69 -0.77
CA GLY A 103 -6.22 -3.74 -2.19
C GLY A 103 -7.26 -4.35 -3.12
N LYS A 104 -8.52 -4.51 -2.69
CA LYS A 104 -9.63 -4.99 -3.52
C LYS A 104 -10.66 -3.91 -3.74
N LYS A 105 -11.37 -4.00 -4.88
CA LYS A 105 -12.59 -3.23 -5.16
C LYS A 105 -13.41 -3.90 -6.26
N THR A 106 -14.62 -3.41 -6.47
CA THR A 106 -15.49 -3.81 -7.58
C THR A 106 -15.86 -2.59 -8.42
N VAL A 107 -15.80 -2.73 -9.74
CA VAL A 107 -16.33 -1.73 -10.68
C VAL A 107 -17.54 -2.33 -11.37
N HIS A 108 -18.62 -1.58 -11.49
CA HIS A 108 -19.84 -2.06 -12.12
C HIS A 108 -20.34 -1.13 -13.24
N VAL A 109 -21.00 -1.73 -14.21
CA VAL A 109 -21.75 -1.03 -15.26
C VAL A 109 -23.14 -1.64 -15.37
N LYS A 110 -24.15 -0.77 -15.34
CA LYS A 110 -25.54 -1.16 -15.54
C LYS A 110 -25.93 -0.83 -16.97
N ILE A 111 -26.26 -1.85 -17.75
CA ILE A 111 -26.73 -1.72 -19.12
C ILE A 111 -28.23 -1.97 -19.12
N ASN A 112 -29.00 -0.93 -19.46
CA ASN A 112 -30.44 -1.06 -19.65
C ASN A 112 -30.74 -1.66 -21.04
N ASP A 113 -31.96 -2.15 -21.25
CA ASP A 113 -32.37 -2.72 -22.55
C ASP A 113 -32.14 -1.77 -23.72
N GLY A 114 -31.51 -2.28 -24.78
CA GLY A 114 -31.34 -1.56 -26.04
C GLY A 114 -30.15 -2.02 -26.88
N PRO A 115 -30.00 -1.45 -28.09
CA PRO A 115 -28.82 -1.65 -28.89
C PRO A 115 -27.62 -0.94 -28.25
N ILE A 116 -26.47 -1.63 -28.25
CA ILE A 116 -25.16 -1.06 -27.95
C ILE A 116 -24.46 -0.83 -29.27
N VAL A 117 -24.05 0.42 -29.51
CA VAL A 117 -23.33 0.83 -30.71
C VAL A 117 -21.85 0.98 -30.37
N ALA A 118 -20.95 0.60 -31.28
CA ALA A 118 -19.52 0.87 -31.15
C ALA A 118 -19.27 2.36 -30.80
N GLY A 119 -18.37 2.61 -29.85
CA GLY A 119 -18.07 3.97 -29.35
C GLY A 119 -19.09 4.58 -28.39
N SER A 120 -20.16 3.86 -28.03
CA SER A 120 -21.03 4.26 -26.91
C SER A 120 -20.37 3.94 -25.55
N GLU A 121 -20.79 4.64 -24.49
CA GLU A 121 -20.28 4.41 -23.12
C GLU A 121 -20.37 2.94 -22.69
N HIS A 122 -21.47 2.24 -23.01
CA HIS A 122 -21.62 0.82 -22.71
C HIS A 122 -20.67 -0.06 -23.54
N ALA A 123 -20.44 0.25 -24.81
CA ALA A 123 -19.46 -0.48 -25.64
C ALA A 123 -18.04 -0.29 -25.09
N ASP A 124 -17.69 0.94 -24.71
CA ASP A 124 -16.38 1.27 -24.15
C ASP A 124 -16.18 0.62 -22.78
N ALA A 125 -17.22 0.56 -21.95
CA ALA A 125 -17.19 -0.17 -20.67
C ALA A 125 -16.93 -1.66 -20.89
N LEU A 126 -17.69 -2.31 -21.77
CA LEU A 126 -17.52 -3.74 -22.09
C LEU A 126 -16.13 -4.05 -22.64
N LYS A 127 -15.61 -3.17 -23.49
CA LYS A 127 -14.26 -3.26 -24.06
C LYS A 127 -13.19 -3.08 -23.00
N ALA A 128 -13.33 -2.06 -22.14
CA ALA A 128 -12.41 -1.81 -21.05
C ALA A 128 -12.33 -3.00 -20.09
N MET A 129 -13.49 -3.57 -19.76
CA MET A 129 -13.67 -4.78 -18.95
C MET A 129 -13.23 -6.08 -19.65
N ARG A 130 -12.77 -6.01 -20.91
CA ARG A 130 -12.31 -7.13 -21.73
C ARG A 130 -13.37 -8.23 -21.93
N LEU A 131 -14.64 -7.84 -21.98
CA LEU A 131 -15.76 -8.75 -22.19
C LEU A 131 -16.15 -8.83 -23.67
N ILE A 132 -16.42 -7.68 -24.28
CA ILE A 132 -16.87 -7.57 -25.67
C ILE A 132 -16.19 -6.35 -26.31
N ASP A 133 -15.60 -6.53 -27.49
CA ASP A 133 -15.11 -5.45 -28.34
C ASP A 133 -15.91 -5.49 -29.65
N LEU A 134 -16.72 -4.46 -29.91
CA LEU A 134 -17.50 -4.35 -31.15
C LEU A 134 -16.65 -3.93 -32.36
N GLY A 135 -15.33 -3.70 -32.16
CA GLY A 135 -14.42 -3.29 -33.21
C GLY A 135 -14.53 -1.80 -33.55
N PRO A 136 -13.77 -1.33 -34.55
CA PRO A 136 -13.62 0.09 -34.86
C PRO A 136 -14.72 0.66 -35.78
N SER A 137 -15.68 -0.14 -36.22
CA SER A 137 -16.69 0.32 -37.18
C SER A 137 -17.91 0.88 -36.46
N ASP A 138 -18.23 2.14 -36.77
CA ASP A 138 -19.42 2.88 -36.28
C ASP A 138 -20.76 2.18 -36.57
N ASN A 139 -20.76 1.16 -37.44
CA ASN A 139 -21.94 0.36 -37.79
C ASN A 139 -22.03 -0.97 -37.04
N SER A 140 -21.04 -1.29 -36.19
CA SER A 140 -21.08 -2.52 -35.40
C SER A 140 -22.02 -2.32 -34.22
N THR A 141 -23.08 -3.12 -34.17
CA THR A 141 -24.10 -3.07 -33.13
C THR A 141 -24.26 -4.45 -32.48
N GLY A 142 -24.53 -4.44 -31.18
CA GLY A 142 -24.96 -5.61 -30.41
C GLY A 142 -26.21 -5.27 -29.63
N THR A 143 -26.92 -6.26 -29.11
CA THR A 143 -28.02 -6.03 -28.16
C THR A 143 -27.69 -6.76 -26.87
N ILE A 144 -27.72 -6.02 -25.76
CA ILE A 144 -27.58 -6.59 -24.42
C ILE A 144 -28.70 -5.99 -23.59
N GLY A 145 -29.53 -6.84 -22.99
CA GLY A 145 -30.70 -6.43 -22.25
C GLY A 145 -30.52 -6.60 -20.74
N SER A 146 -30.77 -5.53 -19.99
CA SER A 146 -30.96 -5.54 -18.53
C SER A 146 -29.92 -6.32 -17.74
N VAL A 147 -28.64 -5.99 -17.93
CA VAL A 147 -27.53 -6.63 -17.19
C VAL A 147 -26.83 -5.65 -16.25
N ASN A 148 -26.38 -6.18 -15.11
CA ASN A 148 -25.42 -5.53 -14.23
C ASN A 148 -24.11 -6.31 -14.32
N ILE A 149 -23.09 -5.71 -14.90
CA ILE A 149 -21.78 -6.34 -15.08
C ILE A 149 -20.85 -5.80 -14.00
N GLN A 150 -20.12 -6.70 -13.35
CA GLN A 150 -19.17 -6.36 -12.29
C GLN A 150 -17.79 -6.93 -12.61
N VAL A 151 -16.76 -6.14 -12.41
CA VAL A 151 -15.36 -6.56 -12.45
C VAL A 151 -14.79 -6.42 -11.06
N HIS A 152 -14.37 -7.54 -10.48
CA HIS A 152 -13.65 -7.58 -9.22
C HIS A 152 -12.17 -7.34 -9.51
N ILE A 153 -11.65 -6.26 -8.94
CA ILE A 153 -10.24 -5.87 -9.06
C ILE A 153 -9.57 -6.29 -7.76
N ASP A 154 -8.58 -7.17 -7.89
CA ASP A 154 -7.66 -7.55 -6.82
C ASP A 154 -6.25 -7.08 -7.22
N HIS A 155 -5.76 -6.05 -6.54
CA HIS A 155 -4.46 -5.48 -6.85
C HIS A 155 -3.35 -6.51 -6.59
N THR A 156 -2.33 -6.53 -7.45
CA THR A 156 -1.13 -7.31 -7.21
C THR A 156 -0.49 -6.92 -5.87
N ASP A 157 0.20 -7.84 -5.20
CA ASP A 157 0.80 -7.47 -3.93
C ASP A 157 1.81 -6.31 -4.11
N ALA A 158 1.95 -5.48 -3.09
CA ALA A 158 2.83 -4.32 -3.09
C ALA A 158 3.39 -4.12 -1.69
N TYR A 159 4.63 -3.61 -1.61
CA TYR A 159 5.16 -3.14 -0.35
C TYR A 159 4.48 -1.83 0.02
N VAL A 160 4.03 -1.70 1.26
CA VAL A 160 3.33 -0.50 1.72
C VAL A 160 3.87 -0.03 3.06
N TRP A 161 3.99 1.28 3.19
CA TRP A 161 4.24 1.94 4.45
C TRP A 161 3.23 3.05 4.66
N CYS A 162 2.64 3.06 5.85
CA CYS A 162 1.47 3.87 6.15
C CYS A 162 1.66 4.63 7.45
N CYS A 163 1.15 5.85 7.54
CA CYS A 163 1.05 6.65 8.76
C CYS A 163 -0.28 7.40 8.76
N SER A 164 -0.56 8.19 9.79
CA SER A 164 -1.74 9.04 9.88
C SER A 164 -1.39 10.49 9.51
N SER A 165 -2.33 11.19 8.90
CA SER A 165 -2.27 12.65 8.69
C SER A 165 -2.68 13.45 9.93
N GLN A 166 -3.22 12.79 10.96
CA GLN A 166 -3.72 13.45 12.17
C GLN A 166 -3.06 12.85 13.41
N ARG A 167 -2.76 13.70 14.40
CA ARG A 167 -2.46 13.28 15.77
C ARG A 167 -3.77 13.04 16.49
N SER A 168 -4.02 11.81 16.91
CA SER A 168 -5.28 11.37 17.48
C SER A 168 -5.06 10.19 18.43
N GLU A 169 -5.45 10.39 19.70
CA GLU A 169 -5.46 9.32 20.70
C GLU A 169 -6.41 8.20 20.30
N ASP A 170 -7.57 8.53 19.74
CA ASP A 170 -8.55 7.55 19.24
C ASP A 170 -7.95 6.66 18.13
N ALA A 171 -7.24 7.25 17.17
CA ALA A 171 -6.57 6.50 16.12
C ALA A 171 -5.48 5.59 16.70
N MET A 172 -4.72 6.09 17.68
CA MET A 172 -3.70 5.31 18.37
C MET A 172 -4.28 4.12 19.15
N ALA A 173 -5.37 4.34 19.89
CA ALA A 173 -6.09 3.30 20.61
C ALA A 173 -6.66 2.24 19.64
N GLY A 174 -7.17 2.68 18.48
CA GLY A 174 -7.68 1.81 17.44
C GLY A 174 -6.61 0.91 16.79
N ILE A 175 -5.35 1.33 16.75
CA ILE A 175 -4.23 0.59 16.12
C ILE A 175 -3.63 -0.48 17.06
N GLY A 176 -4.38 -0.94 18.08
CA GLY A 176 -4.12 -2.20 18.80
C GLY A 176 -2.72 -2.35 19.39
N GLY A 177 -2.52 -1.93 20.64
CA GLY A 177 -1.25 -2.14 21.35
C GLY A 177 -0.13 -1.19 20.97
N SER A 178 -0.47 -0.01 20.44
CA SER A 178 0.44 1.12 20.30
C SER A 178 0.49 1.93 21.60
N ASP A 179 1.71 2.32 22.04
CA ASP A 179 1.98 3.09 23.26
C ASP A 179 3.00 4.24 23.01
N ALA A 180 3.27 4.53 21.74
CA ALA A 180 4.08 5.66 21.30
C ALA A 180 3.54 6.28 20.00
N CYS A 181 3.75 7.59 19.87
CA CYS A 181 3.51 8.34 18.64
C CYS A 181 4.82 8.93 18.12
N VAL A 182 5.13 8.62 16.87
CA VAL A 182 6.25 9.23 16.13
C VAL A 182 5.70 10.30 15.20
N GLU A 183 6.15 11.52 15.39
CA GLU A 183 5.92 12.62 14.45
C GLU A 183 7.00 12.61 13.35
N ILE A 184 6.56 12.66 12.10
CA ILE A 184 7.39 12.92 10.92
C ILE A 184 7.28 14.41 10.63
N PHE A 185 8.33 15.17 10.92
CA PHE A 185 8.31 16.64 10.82
C PHE A 185 8.89 17.17 9.50
N ASN A 186 9.46 16.29 8.66
CA ASN A 186 9.90 16.63 7.31
C ASN A 186 9.49 15.52 6.33
N VAL A 187 8.23 15.57 5.91
CA VAL A 187 7.58 14.51 5.13
C VAL A 187 8.29 14.19 3.81
N PRO A 188 8.66 15.18 2.95
CA PRO A 188 9.34 14.88 1.69
C PRO A 188 10.69 14.17 1.90
N LYS A 189 11.51 14.64 2.84
CA LYS A 189 12.82 14.02 3.11
C LYS A 189 12.69 12.65 3.75
N PHE A 190 11.68 12.44 4.60
CA PHE A 190 11.38 11.14 5.18
C PHE A 190 11.10 10.09 4.09
N TYR A 191 10.17 10.36 3.17
CA TYR A 191 9.81 9.41 2.11
C TYR A 191 10.92 9.22 1.08
N ALA A 192 11.73 10.25 0.80
CA ALA A 192 12.91 10.11 -0.04
C ALA A 192 13.93 9.15 0.60
N ALA A 193 14.25 9.31 1.88
CA ALA A 193 15.16 8.42 2.59
C ALA A 193 14.64 6.98 2.70
N LEU A 194 13.32 6.82 2.88
CA LEU A 194 12.68 5.52 2.92
C LEU A 194 12.70 4.81 1.56
N THR A 195 12.46 5.56 0.48
CA THR A 195 12.52 5.04 -0.89
C THR A 195 13.93 4.65 -1.28
N GLU A 196 14.92 5.46 -0.91
CA GLU A 196 16.33 5.14 -1.11
C GLU A 196 16.70 3.83 -0.40
N ALA A 197 16.31 3.66 0.86
CA ALA A 197 16.54 2.42 1.60
C ALA A 197 15.85 1.20 0.94
N MET A 198 14.67 1.39 0.37
CA MET A 198 13.95 0.34 -0.37
C MET A 198 14.65 -0.06 -1.67
N SER A 199 15.37 0.84 -2.35
CA SER A 199 16.06 0.54 -3.62
C SER A 199 17.06 -0.62 -3.51
N GLY A 200 17.65 -0.84 -2.32
CA GLY A 200 18.52 -1.98 -2.04
C GLY A 200 17.82 -3.35 -2.00
N HIS A 201 16.49 -3.38 -2.04
CA HIS A 201 15.67 -4.59 -1.98
C HIS A 201 15.02 -4.96 -3.33
N GLY A 202 15.18 -4.16 -4.37
CA GLY A 202 14.66 -4.45 -5.70
C GLY A 202 14.33 -3.22 -6.52
N GLN A 203 13.75 -3.45 -7.70
CA GLN A 203 13.22 -2.41 -8.57
C GLN A 203 11.71 -2.29 -8.38
N PHE A 204 11.23 -1.05 -8.28
CA PHE A 204 9.86 -0.75 -7.94
C PHE A 204 9.32 0.41 -8.77
N VAL A 205 8.01 0.35 -9.06
CA VAL A 205 7.21 1.54 -9.34
C VAL A 205 6.76 2.13 -8.00
N VAL A 206 7.16 3.36 -7.71
CA VAL A 206 6.78 4.06 -6.48
C VAL A 206 5.48 4.81 -6.70
N MET A 207 4.50 4.60 -5.81
CA MET A 207 3.26 5.34 -5.78
C MET A 207 3.10 6.04 -4.43
N GLY A 208 2.91 7.35 -4.46
CA GLY A 208 2.71 8.17 -3.26
C GLY A 208 3.98 8.87 -2.78
N PRO A 209 3.95 9.45 -1.56
CA PRO A 209 2.90 9.31 -0.56
C PRO A 209 1.57 9.98 -0.93
N MET A 210 0.43 9.35 -0.61
CA MET A 210 -0.93 9.85 -0.88
C MET A 210 -1.89 9.47 0.24
N SER A 211 -2.93 10.27 0.44
CA SER A 211 -3.99 9.94 1.40
C SER A 211 -4.85 8.77 0.90
N VAL A 212 -5.14 7.84 1.79
CA VAL A 212 -6.10 6.76 1.54
C VAL A 212 -7.52 7.32 1.53
N GLN A 213 -8.30 6.87 0.58
CA GLN A 213 -9.69 7.26 0.40
C GLN A 213 -10.59 6.23 1.05
N TYR A 214 -11.43 6.70 1.97
CA TYR A 214 -12.37 5.86 2.69
C TYR A 214 -13.75 5.93 2.05
N GLY A 215 -14.33 4.78 1.75
CA GLY A 215 -15.60 4.73 1.05
C GLY A 215 -16.12 3.32 0.82
N GLU A 216 -17.18 3.25 0.02
CA GLU A 216 -17.57 2.01 -0.62
C GLU A 216 -16.44 1.50 -1.53
N LEU A 217 -16.19 0.19 -1.47
CA LEU A 217 -15.25 -0.51 -2.35
C LEU A 217 -15.95 -0.97 -3.65
N VAL A 218 -17.09 -0.37 -3.97
CA VAL A 218 -17.84 -0.59 -5.21
C VAL A 218 -18.01 0.76 -5.90
N GLU A 219 -17.60 0.84 -7.17
CA GLU A 219 -17.65 2.08 -7.95
C GLU A 219 -18.38 1.84 -9.28
N PRO A 220 -19.14 2.84 -9.79
CA PRO A 220 -19.60 2.78 -11.17
C PRO A 220 -18.41 2.98 -12.12
N TRP A 221 -18.46 2.36 -13.30
CA TRP A 221 -17.56 2.71 -14.40
C TRP A 221 -17.71 4.19 -14.74
N ASN A 222 -16.59 4.91 -14.92
CA ASN A 222 -16.60 6.36 -15.09
C ASN A 222 -16.48 6.82 -16.55
N GLY A 223 -16.61 5.90 -17.51
CA GLY A 223 -16.48 6.18 -18.94
C GLY A 223 -15.05 6.11 -19.48
N ALA A 224 -14.02 6.13 -18.63
CA ALA A 224 -12.62 6.18 -19.08
C ALA A 224 -11.77 5.03 -18.55
N ASN A 225 -11.94 4.69 -17.27
CA ASN A 225 -11.04 3.80 -16.56
C ASN A 225 -11.73 3.21 -15.31
N TYR A 226 -11.04 2.34 -14.58
CA TYR A 226 -11.64 1.64 -13.45
C TYR A 226 -11.86 2.52 -12.22
N GLY A 227 -11.57 3.81 -12.24
CA GLY A 227 -11.74 4.70 -11.09
C GLY A 227 -10.54 4.69 -10.15
N ARG A 228 -10.78 4.75 -8.84
CA ARG A 228 -9.71 4.99 -7.84
C ARG A 228 -8.77 3.80 -7.68
N HIS A 229 -7.49 4.05 -7.45
CA HIS A 229 -6.54 2.95 -7.31
C HIS A 229 -6.75 2.18 -5.98
N PRO A 230 -6.98 0.85 -5.98
CA PRO A 230 -7.34 0.07 -4.79
C PRO A 230 -6.25 0.06 -3.69
N VAL A 231 -4.97 0.27 -4.05
CA VAL A 231 -3.89 0.49 -3.05
C VAL A 231 -4.15 1.71 -2.17
N PHE A 232 -5.00 2.66 -2.56
CA PHE A 232 -5.32 3.85 -1.79
C PHE A 232 -6.80 3.92 -1.44
N MET A 233 -7.46 2.77 -1.31
CA MET A 233 -8.85 2.66 -0.90
C MET A 233 -8.97 1.79 0.35
N LYS A 234 -9.89 2.16 1.23
CA LYS A 234 -10.28 1.38 2.40
C LYS A 234 -11.77 1.55 2.69
N GLY A 235 -12.37 0.58 3.37
CA GLY A 235 -13.74 0.68 3.85
C GLY A 235 -13.92 1.80 4.89
N HIS A 236 -15.16 2.28 5.05
CA HIS A 236 -15.52 3.33 6.02
C HIS A 236 -15.10 3.02 7.47
N ALA A 237 -15.03 1.74 7.85
CA ALA A 237 -14.65 1.28 9.19
C ALA A 237 -13.21 1.64 9.60
N PHE A 238 -12.37 2.08 8.65
CA PHE A 238 -10.98 2.46 8.90
C PHE A 238 -10.73 3.97 8.81
N ALA A 239 -11.77 4.78 8.61
CA ALA A 239 -11.63 6.23 8.33
C ALA A 239 -10.91 7.01 9.45
N GLN A 240 -11.01 6.55 10.70
CA GLN A 240 -10.31 7.10 11.86
C GLN A 240 -8.79 7.02 11.74
N GLN A 241 -8.24 6.12 10.92
CA GLN A 241 -6.79 6.00 10.73
C GLN A 241 -6.21 7.22 10.00
N ARG A 242 -7.03 7.93 9.20
CA ARG A 242 -6.63 9.11 8.41
C ARG A 242 -5.34 8.87 7.62
N GLU A 243 -5.28 7.70 7.00
CA GLU A 243 -4.06 7.08 6.52
C GLU A 243 -3.46 7.84 5.34
N VAL A 244 -2.14 7.99 5.39
CA VAL A 244 -1.28 8.40 4.29
C VAL A 244 -0.35 7.24 4.01
N ARG A 245 -0.26 6.87 2.74
CA ARG A 245 0.40 5.65 2.29
C ARG A 245 1.38 5.95 1.18
N ILE A 246 2.52 5.27 1.22
CA ILE A 246 3.40 5.06 0.06
C ILE A 246 3.41 3.57 -0.27
N ALA A 247 3.50 3.26 -1.56
CA ALA A 247 3.57 1.90 -2.07
C ALA A 247 4.75 1.73 -3.02
N TRP A 248 5.45 0.60 -2.92
CA TRP A 248 6.46 0.16 -3.88
C TRP A 248 5.94 -1.11 -4.54
N ILE A 249 5.54 -0.98 -5.81
CA ILE A 249 5.01 -2.08 -6.62
C ILE A 249 6.20 -2.73 -7.32
N PRO A 250 6.52 -4.00 -7.03
CA PRO A 250 7.61 -4.71 -7.69
C PRO A 250 7.40 -4.77 -9.21
N LEU A 251 8.49 -4.73 -9.96
CA LEU A 251 8.45 -5.03 -11.38
C LEU A 251 8.11 -6.52 -11.61
N PRO A 252 7.50 -6.89 -12.77
CA PRO A 252 6.92 -8.21 -12.97
C PRO A 252 7.88 -9.40 -12.91
N ASP A 253 9.18 -9.16 -13.03
CA ASP A 253 10.22 -10.17 -12.88
C ASP A 253 10.41 -10.63 -11.42
N ALA A 254 9.88 -9.88 -10.45
CA ALA A 254 9.75 -10.32 -9.06
C ALA A 254 8.66 -11.41 -8.95
N THR A 255 9.06 -12.67 -9.12
CA THR A 255 8.15 -13.81 -8.99
C THR A 255 8.09 -14.32 -7.54
N GLY A 256 6.87 -14.41 -6.99
CA GLY A 256 6.60 -14.99 -5.68
C GLY A 256 5.73 -14.10 -4.77
N PRO A 257 5.14 -14.67 -3.70
CA PRO A 257 4.43 -13.87 -2.70
C PRO A 257 5.41 -12.92 -2.00
N LEU A 258 5.01 -11.67 -1.79
CA LEU A 258 5.85 -10.72 -1.08
C LEU A 258 5.81 -11.01 0.42
N GLY A 259 6.99 -11.07 1.03
CA GLY A 259 7.14 -11.05 2.48
C GLY A 259 7.49 -9.65 2.95
N ALA A 260 7.10 -9.27 4.16
CA ALA A 260 7.48 -7.98 4.72
C ALA A 260 9.00 -7.76 4.75
N ILE A 261 9.44 -6.53 4.48
CA ILE A 261 10.85 -6.13 4.55
C ILE A 261 11.11 -5.45 5.89
N VAL A 262 12.24 -5.78 6.53
CA VAL A 262 12.72 -5.06 7.70
C VAL A 262 13.96 -4.27 7.29
N LEU A 263 13.82 -2.95 7.23
CA LEU A 263 14.94 -2.04 7.04
C LEU A 263 15.63 -1.89 8.40
N GLY A 264 16.89 -2.36 8.50
CA GLY A 264 17.64 -2.29 9.75
C GLY A 264 18.07 -0.86 10.11
N ALA A 265 18.35 -0.04 9.09
CA ALA A 265 18.69 1.37 9.25
C ALA A 265 18.31 2.16 7.99
N SER A 266 18.02 3.44 8.16
CA SER A 266 17.85 4.41 7.08
C SER A 266 18.02 5.84 7.60
N ASP A 267 18.15 6.79 6.68
CA ASP A 267 18.16 8.21 7.04
C ASP A 267 16.77 8.75 7.46
N ALA A 268 15.71 7.94 7.34
CA ALA A 268 14.34 8.34 7.64
C ALA A 268 14.18 8.77 9.12
N GLY A 269 14.94 8.16 10.04
CA GLY A 269 14.94 8.49 11.47
C GLY A 269 15.32 9.95 11.76
N LYS A 270 16.16 10.56 10.91
CA LYS A 270 16.58 11.99 11.02
C LYS A 270 15.41 12.97 10.89
N PHE A 271 14.28 12.51 10.35
CA PHE A 271 13.08 13.31 10.10
C PHE A 271 11.91 12.92 11.01
N CYS A 272 12.20 12.14 12.04
CA CYS A 272 11.25 11.62 12.99
C CYS A 272 11.60 12.08 14.42
N ARG A 273 10.58 12.23 15.26
CA ARG A 273 10.76 12.32 16.72
C ARG A 273 9.58 11.69 17.43
N ILE A 274 9.84 11.11 18.59
CA ILE A 274 8.78 10.66 19.49
C ILE A 274 8.16 11.89 20.14
N ILE A 275 6.82 11.92 20.22
CA ILE A 275 6.07 12.96 20.91
C ILE A 275 5.15 12.34 21.97
N GLU A 276 4.81 13.14 22.99
CA GLU A 276 3.73 12.82 23.93
C GLU A 276 2.38 13.00 23.24
N MET A 277 1.44 12.11 23.54
CA MET A 277 0.08 12.14 22.99
C MET A 277 -0.83 13.10 23.73
#